data_AF-A0A534P8N2-F1
#
_entry.id   AF-A0A534P8N2-F1
#
_cell.length_a   1.000
_cell.length_b   1.000
_cell.length_c   1.000
_cell.angle_alpha   90.00
_cell.angle_beta   90.00
_cell.angle_gamma   90.00
#
_symmetry.space_group_name_H-M   'P 1'
#
loop_
_entity.id
_entity.type
_entity.pdbx_description
1 polymer ?
#
loop_
_entity_poly.entity_id
_entity_poly.type
_entity_poly.pdbx_seq_one_letter_code
_entity_poly.pdbx_strand_id
1 'polypeptide(L)'
;MHLAGLTEQALMESGVRKAHARALVAWFAGRAARPRAADAYETELPRSEAVHDPDGTVRFAVHLDGRTVVETVLIEHATRRTVCVSSQAGCARGCVFCETGRLGLVRNLTAAEIVSQYAIVARHLGERPRNVVFMGMGEPLDNLEEVLKAIDVLREPAGFAVPERHITVSTVGIVPKMTELYARTKAHAVAGRAQMAARTTARRDRLRTAHRIAAVDVDRRSQRFANRRRRAGALLRRARRAGESDSFESRTGSGAARAAARSLPRVPEVAGRRGRADALAHAARPASRRGLRAAGRTEAPAEG
;
A
#
# COMPACT_ATOMS: atom_id res chain seq x y z
N MET A 1 -13.55 -21.67 -7.77
CA MET A 1 -12.76 -20.74 -8.62
C MET A 1 -13.32 -19.35 -8.40
N HIS A 2 -12.45 -18.38 -8.14
CA HIS A 2 -12.88 -17.05 -7.76
C HIS A 2 -13.02 -16.12 -8.97
N LEU A 3 -14.16 -15.43 -9.10
CA LEU A 3 -14.51 -14.59 -10.25
C LEU A 3 -13.53 -13.42 -10.45
N ALA A 4 -12.98 -12.88 -9.36
CA ALA A 4 -11.92 -11.87 -9.40
C ALA A 4 -10.67 -12.27 -10.19
N GLY A 5 -10.44 -13.56 -10.44
CA GLY A 5 -9.29 -14.05 -11.20
C GLY A 5 -9.57 -14.34 -12.68
N LEU A 6 -10.77 -14.03 -13.19
CA LEU A 6 -11.24 -14.51 -14.48
C LEU A 6 -11.58 -13.38 -15.45
N THR A 7 -11.17 -13.56 -16.71
CA THR A 7 -11.54 -12.73 -17.85
C THR A 7 -12.78 -13.28 -18.55
N GLU A 8 -13.39 -12.51 -19.47
CA GLU A 8 -14.48 -13.00 -20.31
C GLU A 8 -14.03 -14.24 -21.09
N GLN A 9 -12.81 -14.19 -21.64
CA GLN A 9 -12.20 -15.28 -22.41
C GLN A 9 -11.97 -16.54 -21.55
N ALA A 10 -11.41 -16.40 -20.34
CA ALA A 10 -11.16 -17.55 -19.46
C ALA A 10 -12.45 -18.26 -19.05
N LEU A 11 -13.53 -17.49 -18.83
CA LEU A 11 -14.86 -18.06 -18.58
C LEU A 11 -15.36 -18.81 -19.82
N MET A 12 -15.19 -18.26 -21.02
CA MET A 12 -15.59 -18.92 -22.26
C MET A 12 -14.84 -20.23 -22.51
N GLU A 13 -13.54 -20.27 -22.23
CA GLU A 13 -12.71 -21.48 -22.32
C GLU A 13 -13.16 -22.57 -21.34
N SER A 14 -13.76 -22.19 -20.21
CA SER A 14 -14.40 -23.12 -19.27
C SER A 14 -15.81 -23.57 -19.68
N GLY A 15 -16.28 -23.19 -20.88
CA GLY A 15 -17.59 -23.60 -21.42
C GLY A 15 -18.73 -22.62 -21.16
N VAL A 16 -18.47 -21.44 -20.58
CA VAL A 16 -19.49 -20.43 -20.33
C VAL A 16 -19.84 -19.69 -21.62
N ARG A 17 -21.13 -19.59 -21.95
CA ARG A 17 -21.58 -18.80 -23.11
C ARG A 17 -21.11 -17.34 -22.99
N LYS A 18 -20.63 -16.76 -24.09
CA LYS A 18 -20.10 -15.39 -24.15
C LYS A 18 -20.97 -14.34 -23.44
N ALA A 19 -22.28 -14.34 -23.68
CA ALA A 19 -23.20 -13.39 -23.04
C ALA A 19 -23.21 -13.51 -21.51
N HIS A 20 -23.12 -14.73 -20.98
CA HIS A 20 -23.04 -14.98 -19.54
C HIS A 20 -21.67 -14.61 -18.97
N ALA A 21 -20.59 -14.98 -19.67
CA ALA A 21 -19.22 -14.61 -19.28
C ALA A 21 -19.07 -13.09 -19.17
N ARG A 22 -19.54 -12.35 -20.18
CA ARG A 22 -19.57 -10.89 -20.20
C ARG A 22 -20.40 -10.32 -19.04
N ALA A 23 -21.58 -10.88 -18.78
CA ALA A 23 -22.44 -10.44 -17.68
C ALA A 23 -21.78 -10.66 -16.31
N LEU A 24 -21.06 -11.77 -16.13
CA LEU A 24 -20.34 -12.09 -14.91
C LEU A 24 -19.23 -11.07 -14.61
N VAL A 25 -18.33 -10.83 -15.56
CA VAL A 25 -17.22 -9.88 -15.37
C VAL A 25 -17.72 -8.44 -15.24
N ALA A 26 -18.77 -8.06 -15.97
CA ALA A 26 -19.38 -6.74 -15.86
C ALA A 26 -20.04 -6.52 -14.50
N TRP A 27 -20.79 -7.51 -14.00
CA TRP A 27 -21.38 -7.43 -12.67
C TRP A 27 -20.32 -7.35 -11.57
N PHE A 28 -19.31 -8.21 -11.63
CA PHE A 28 -18.22 -8.20 -10.64
C PHE A 28 -17.50 -6.84 -10.58
N ALA A 29 -17.35 -6.18 -11.73
CA ALA A 29 -16.80 -4.83 -11.83
C ALA A 29 -17.79 -3.69 -11.48
N GLY A 30 -19.01 -4.01 -11.02
CA GLY A 30 -20.03 -3.04 -10.64
C GLY A 30 -20.75 -2.35 -11.81
N ARG A 31 -20.72 -2.95 -13.01
CA ARG A 31 -21.25 -2.36 -14.26
C ARG A 31 -22.56 -2.97 -14.74
N ALA A 32 -23.05 -4.02 -14.09
CA ALA A 32 -24.27 -4.72 -14.45
C ALA A 32 -24.96 -5.29 -13.20
N ALA A 33 -26.22 -5.69 -13.34
CA ALA A 33 -26.94 -6.44 -12.31
C ALA A 33 -26.39 -7.87 -12.16
N ARG A 34 -26.56 -8.47 -10.98
CA ARG A 34 -26.06 -9.84 -10.68
C ARG A 34 -26.73 -10.87 -11.59
N PRO A 35 -25.98 -11.59 -12.45
CA PRO A 35 -26.53 -12.69 -13.23
C PRO A 35 -26.70 -13.94 -12.37
N ARG A 36 -27.68 -14.79 -12.69
CA ARG A 36 -27.86 -16.11 -12.02
C ARG A 36 -26.61 -16.99 -12.08
N ALA A 37 -25.83 -16.88 -13.16
CA ALA A 37 -24.59 -17.63 -13.32
C ALA A 37 -23.54 -17.31 -12.23
N ALA A 38 -23.69 -16.20 -11.50
CA ALA A 38 -22.76 -15.82 -10.43
C ALA A 38 -22.71 -16.85 -9.29
N ASP A 39 -23.79 -17.61 -9.08
CA ASP A 39 -23.90 -18.57 -7.97
C ASP A 39 -22.99 -19.80 -8.17
N ALA A 40 -22.45 -20.00 -9.39
CA ALA A 40 -21.47 -21.04 -9.69
C ALA A 40 -20.02 -20.64 -9.34
N TYR A 41 -19.78 -19.40 -8.87
CA TYR A 41 -18.45 -18.86 -8.63
C TYR A 41 -18.30 -18.33 -7.21
N GLU A 42 -17.08 -18.38 -6.68
CA GLU A 42 -16.73 -17.59 -5.51
C GLU A 42 -16.67 -16.12 -5.92
N THR A 43 -17.43 -15.27 -5.24
CA THR A 43 -17.63 -13.85 -5.60
C THR A 43 -17.40 -12.91 -4.42
N GLU A 44 -17.30 -13.45 -3.21
CA GLU A 44 -17.12 -12.67 -2.00
C GLU A 44 -15.69 -12.15 -1.92
N LEU A 45 -15.55 -10.83 -1.78
CA LEU A 45 -14.25 -10.21 -1.60
C LEU A 45 -13.67 -10.57 -0.23
N PRO A 46 -12.33 -10.69 -0.11
CA PRO A 46 -11.69 -10.92 1.17
C PRO A 46 -12.04 -9.83 2.19
N ARG A 47 -12.16 -10.22 3.47
CA ARG A 47 -12.38 -9.28 4.57
C ARG A 47 -11.27 -8.23 4.56
N SER A 48 -11.65 -6.96 4.67
CA SER A 48 -10.69 -5.86 4.75
C SER A 48 -11.07 -4.83 5.81
N GLU A 49 -10.04 -4.20 6.37
CA GLU A 49 -10.16 -3.14 7.36
C GLU A 49 -9.50 -1.87 6.82
N ALA A 50 -10.27 -0.78 6.71
CA ALA A 50 -9.80 0.50 6.21
C ALA A 50 -9.29 1.40 7.34
N VAL A 51 -8.17 2.07 7.10
CA VAL A 51 -7.58 3.09 7.98
C VAL A 51 -7.34 4.35 7.15
N HIS A 52 -7.90 5.46 7.59
CA HIS A 52 -7.77 6.76 6.93
C HIS A 52 -6.63 7.55 7.56
N ASP A 53 -5.65 7.95 6.74
CA ASP A 53 -4.57 8.83 7.15
C ASP A 53 -4.99 10.31 7.01
N PRO A 54 -4.41 11.23 7.79
CA PRO A 54 -4.75 12.67 7.72
C PRO A 54 -4.51 13.33 6.37
N ASP A 55 -3.71 12.72 5.50
CA ASP A 55 -3.40 13.24 4.17
C ASP A 55 -4.34 12.74 3.07
N GLY A 56 -5.43 12.06 3.44
CA GLY A 56 -6.43 11.50 2.52
C GLY A 56 -6.06 10.11 1.99
N THR A 57 -4.89 9.57 2.33
CA THR A 57 -4.55 8.19 1.99
C THR A 57 -5.45 7.21 2.76
N VAL A 58 -5.95 6.18 2.09
CA VAL A 58 -6.69 5.09 2.75
C VAL A 58 -5.92 3.80 2.61
N ARG A 59 -5.66 3.12 3.73
CA ARG A 59 -4.93 1.85 3.78
C ARG A 59 -5.89 0.74 4.15
N PHE A 60 -5.82 -0.36 3.43
CA PHE A 60 -6.65 -1.54 3.64
C PHE A 60 -5.75 -2.69 4.11
N ALA A 61 -6.04 -3.23 5.29
CA ALA A 61 -5.52 -4.53 5.69
C ALA A 61 -6.45 -5.60 5.10
N VAL A 62 -5.97 -6.34 4.10
CA VAL A 62 -6.75 -7.36 3.38
C VAL A 62 -6.37 -8.73 3.90
N HIS A 63 -7.34 -9.43 4.48
CA HIS A 63 -7.16 -10.76 5.07
C HIS A 63 -7.38 -11.82 4.01
N LEU A 64 -6.32 -12.54 3.65
CA LEU A 64 -6.31 -13.62 2.69
C LEU A 64 -6.19 -14.94 3.42
N ASP A 65 -6.68 -16.03 2.81
CA ASP A 65 -6.53 -17.44 3.23
C ASP A 65 -6.71 -17.79 4.73
N GLY A 66 -7.35 -16.90 5.50
CA GLY A 66 -7.47 -16.98 6.95
C GLY A 66 -6.15 -16.80 7.73
N ARG A 67 -5.01 -16.62 7.08
CA ARG A 67 -3.69 -16.62 7.74
C ARG A 67 -2.82 -15.42 7.38
N THR A 68 -2.93 -14.95 6.14
CA THR A 68 -2.06 -13.89 5.62
C THR A 68 -2.81 -12.57 5.55
N VAL A 69 -2.10 -11.48 5.80
CA VAL A 69 -2.63 -10.12 5.66
C VAL A 69 -1.70 -9.36 4.74
N VAL A 70 -2.28 -8.78 3.69
CA VAL A 70 -1.57 -7.89 2.78
C VAL A 70 -2.12 -6.47 2.88
N GLU A 71 -1.31 -5.51 2.46
CA GLU A 71 -1.72 -4.10 2.45
C GLU A 71 -2.06 -3.64 1.03
N THR A 72 -3.16 -2.93 0.91
CA THR A 72 -3.55 -2.18 -0.28
C THR A 72 -3.71 -0.73 0.09
N VAL A 73 -3.26 0.19 -0.77
CA VAL A 73 -3.32 1.63 -0.46
C VAL A 73 -4.04 2.37 -1.58
N LEU A 74 -5.08 3.11 -1.22
CA LEU A 74 -5.69 4.12 -2.05
C LEU A 74 -4.98 5.46 -1.81
N ILE A 75 -4.41 6.02 -2.87
CA ILE A 75 -3.82 7.35 -2.87
C ILE A 75 -4.73 8.26 -3.69
N GLU A 76 -5.33 9.23 -3.02
CA GLU A 76 -6.15 10.26 -3.65
C GLU A 76 -5.32 11.51 -3.90
N HIS A 77 -5.40 11.99 -5.14
CA HIS A 77 -4.86 13.27 -5.56
C HIS A 77 -5.95 14.00 -6.32
N ALA A 78 -5.87 15.34 -6.39
CA ALA A 78 -6.92 16.21 -6.92
C ALA A 78 -7.58 15.75 -8.25
N THR A 79 -6.86 15.06 -9.12
CA THR A 79 -7.34 14.61 -10.44
C THR A 79 -7.19 13.11 -10.67
N ARG A 80 -6.63 12.35 -9.72
CA ARG A 80 -6.33 10.93 -9.92
C ARG A 80 -6.47 10.13 -8.64
N ARG A 81 -7.05 8.95 -8.77
CA ARG A 81 -7.04 7.92 -7.74
C ARG A 81 -6.16 6.77 -8.20
N THR A 82 -5.24 6.40 -7.34
CA THR A 82 -4.25 5.34 -7.61
C THR A 82 -4.37 4.27 -6.54
N VAL A 83 -4.48 3.01 -6.96
CA VAL A 83 -4.42 1.87 -6.06
C VAL A 83 -3.05 1.24 -6.11
N CYS A 84 -2.45 1.10 -4.94
CA CYS A 84 -1.25 0.32 -4.72
C CYS A 84 -1.64 -1.09 -4.29
N VAL A 85 -1.36 -2.08 -5.14
CA VAL A 85 -1.65 -3.49 -4.87
C VAL A 85 -0.38 -4.27 -4.51
N SER A 86 -0.55 -5.26 -3.64
CA SER A 86 0.45 -6.26 -3.30
C SER A 86 0.44 -7.41 -4.30
N SER A 87 1.61 -7.96 -4.62
CA SER A 87 1.79 -9.15 -5.47
C SER A 87 2.22 -10.39 -4.69
N GLN A 88 2.72 -10.23 -3.47
CA GLN A 88 3.12 -11.32 -2.57
C GLN A 88 2.76 -10.98 -1.12
N ALA A 89 2.61 -12.00 -0.28
CA ALA A 89 2.62 -11.82 1.17
C ALA A 89 4.08 -11.86 1.66
N GLY A 90 4.61 -10.70 2.02
CA GLY A 90 6.04 -10.53 2.31
C GLY A 90 6.89 -10.34 1.05
N CYS A 91 8.22 -10.40 1.15
CA CYS A 91 9.13 -10.28 0.00
C CYS A 91 10.49 -10.93 0.27
N ALA A 92 11.00 -11.72 -0.68
CA ALA A 92 12.28 -12.43 -0.58
C ALA A 92 13.50 -11.56 -0.93
N ARG A 93 13.31 -10.33 -1.42
CA ARG A 93 14.41 -9.52 -1.98
C ARG A 93 15.32 -8.88 -0.94
N GLY A 94 14.95 -8.88 0.34
CA GLY A 94 15.85 -8.46 1.43
C GLY A 94 16.29 -7.00 1.38
N CYS A 95 15.53 -6.12 0.72
CA CYS A 95 15.84 -4.69 0.68
C CYS A 95 15.83 -4.11 2.11
N VAL A 96 16.98 -3.63 2.58
CA VAL A 96 17.18 -3.21 4.00
C VAL A 96 16.31 -2.03 4.43
N PHE A 97 15.91 -1.18 3.48
CA PHE A 97 15.02 -0.05 3.71
C PHE A 97 13.54 -0.46 3.68
N CYS A 98 13.22 -1.66 3.19
CA CYS A 98 11.85 -2.10 2.98
C CYS A 98 11.38 -3.01 4.12
N GLU A 99 10.25 -2.66 4.74
CA GLU A 99 9.68 -3.44 5.82
C GLU A 99 9.37 -4.88 5.39
N THR A 100 8.78 -5.05 4.21
CA THR A 100 8.38 -6.37 3.69
C THR A 100 9.57 -7.24 3.35
N GLY A 101 10.70 -6.64 2.98
CA GLY A 101 11.98 -7.36 2.79
C GLY A 101 12.53 -7.93 4.10
N ARG A 102 12.20 -7.34 5.26
CA ARG A 102 12.60 -7.85 6.58
C ARG A 102 11.69 -8.95 7.11
N LEU A 103 10.44 -9.01 6.65
CA LEU A 103 9.48 -10.06 7.03
C LEU A 103 9.80 -11.40 6.37
N GLY A 104 10.59 -11.41 5.29
CA GLY A 104 10.77 -12.57 4.44
C GLY A 104 9.56 -12.79 3.52
N LEU A 105 9.66 -13.78 2.63
CA LEU A 105 8.55 -14.20 1.78
C LEU A 105 7.73 -15.28 2.48
N VAL A 106 6.41 -15.09 2.52
CA VAL A 106 5.48 -16.13 2.96
C VAL A 106 4.97 -16.91 1.75
N ARG A 107 4.37 -16.22 0.78
CA ARG A 107 3.89 -16.82 -0.48
C ARG A 107 3.58 -15.79 -1.56
N ASN A 108 3.42 -16.28 -2.78
CA ASN A 108 2.83 -15.54 -3.89
C ASN A 108 1.31 -15.38 -3.71
N LEU A 109 0.77 -14.28 -4.23
CA LEU A 109 -0.67 -14.08 -4.33
C LEU A 109 -1.18 -14.60 -5.67
N THR A 110 -2.40 -15.13 -5.70
CA THR A 110 -3.09 -15.46 -6.94
C THR A 110 -3.61 -14.20 -7.63
N ALA A 111 -3.90 -14.28 -8.92
CA ALA A 111 -4.52 -13.19 -9.67
C ALA A 111 -5.83 -12.71 -9.03
N ALA A 112 -6.64 -13.64 -8.52
CA ALA A 112 -7.87 -13.33 -7.81
C ALA A 112 -7.62 -12.51 -6.54
N GLU A 113 -6.58 -12.83 -5.77
CA GLU A 113 -6.20 -12.07 -4.56
C GLU A 113 -5.64 -10.69 -4.90
N ILE A 114 -4.88 -10.57 -5.99
CA ILE A 114 -4.37 -9.28 -6.47
C ILE A 114 -5.52 -8.37 -6.94
N VAL A 115 -6.41 -8.89 -7.78
CA VAL A 115 -7.55 -8.12 -8.31
C VAL A 115 -8.55 -7.78 -7.22
N SER A 116 -8.75 -8.67 -6.24
CA SER A 116 -9.64 -8.40 -5.10
C SER A 116 -9.22 -7.15 -4.33
N GLN A 117 -7.93 -6.86 -4.21
CA GLN A 117 -7.44 -5.61 -3.61
C GLN A 117 -7.95 -4.38 -4.35
N TYR A 118 -7.90 -4.40 -5.69
CA TYR A 118 -8.45 -3.32 -6.51
C TYR A 118 -9.98 -3.23 -6.38
N ALA A 119 -10.68 -4.36 -6.41
CA ALA A 119 -12.13 -4.43 -6.29
C ALA A 119 -12.63 -3.89 -4.93
N ILE A 120 -11.92 -4.19 -3.83
CA ILE A 120 -12.18 -3.64 -2.50
C ILE A 120 -12.13 -2.11 -2.54
N VAL A 121 -11.09 -1.54 -3.15
CA VAL A 121 -10.95 -0.07 -3.24
C VAL A 121 -12.01 0.52 -4.16
N ALA A 122 -12.33 -0.11 -5.29
CA ALA A 122 -13.38 0.35 -6.18
C ALA A 122 -14.75 0.38 -5.49
N ARG A 123 -15.05 -0.65 -4.68
CA ARG A 123 -16.27 -0.71 -3.87
C ARG A 123 -16.28 0.34 -2.76
N HIS A 124 -15.13 0.59 -2.11
CA HIS A 124 -15.00 1.65 -1.12
C HIS A 124 -15.27 3.04 -1.70
N LEU A 125 -14.80 3.30 -2.93
CA LEU A 125 -15.01 4.57 -3.62
C LEU A 125 -16.41 4.71 -4.24
N GLY A 126 -17.09 3.60 -4.51
CA GLY A 126 -18.29 3.59 -5.36
C GLY A 126 -17.98 3.85 -6.85
N GLU A 127 -16.69 3.87 -7.23
CA GLU A 127 -16.23 4.07 -8.59
C GLU A 127 -14.88 3.39 -8.83
N ARG A 128 -14.48 3.25 -10.10
CA ARG A 128 -13.25 2.54 -10.47
C ARG A 128 -12.04 3.47 -10.41
N PRO A 129 -11.00 3.15 -9.61
CA PRO A 129 -9.75 3.89 -9.63
C PRO A 129 -9.11 3.93 -11.01
N ARG A 130 -8.49 5.07 -11.36
CA ARG A 130 -7.94 5.25 -12.71
C ARG A 130 -6.60 4.55 -12.93
N ASN A 131 -5.79 4.42 -11.88
CA ASN A 131 -4.43 3.89 -11.95
C ASN A 131 -4.20 2.75 -10.97
N VAL A 132 -3.39 1.79 -11.39
CA VAL A 132 -2.96 0.65 -10.57
C VAL A 132 -1.44 0.59 -10.56
N VAL A 133 -0.86 0.49 -9.38
CA VAL A 133 0.59 0.34 -9.21
C VAL A 133 0.89 -0.90 -8.39
N PHE A 134 1.78 -1.76 -8.88
CA PHE A 134 2.30 -2.91 -8.13
C PHE A 134 3.48 -2.44 -7.29
N MET A 135 3.18 -1.72 -6.22
CA MET A 135 4.16 -1.14 -5.28
C MET A 135 3.82 -1.50 -3.82
N GLY A 136 2.92 -2.46 -3.61
CA GLY A 136 2.55 -2.94 -2.29
C GLY A 136 3.60 -3.91 -1.74
N MET A 137 3.14 -5.01 -1.15
CA MET A 137 4.00 -6.07 -0.68
C MET A 137 4.42 -6.99 -1.83
N GLY A 138 5.71 -7.36 -1.87
CA GLY A 138 6.28 -8.30 -2.84
C GLY A 138 7.12 -7.68 -3.95
N GLU A 139 7.88 -8.53 -4.63
CA GLU A 139 8.50 -8.24 -5.92
C GLU A 139 7.59 -8.81 -7.03
N PRO A 140 6.88 -7.97 -7.80
CA PRO A 140 5.93 -8.42 -8.82
C PRO A 140 6.53 -9.38 -9.85
N LEU A 141 7.78 -9.18 -10.25
CA LEU A 141 8.40 -10.07 -11.23
C LEU A 141 8.70 -11.47 -10.65
N ASP A 142 8.76 -11.63 -9.33
CA ASP A 142 8.82 -12.97 -8.71
C ASP A 142 7.50 -13.73 -8.72
N ASN A 143 6.42 -13.03 -9.05
CA ASN A 143 5.09 -13.58 -9.22
C ASN A 143 4.50 -13.22 -10.60
N LEU A 144 5.34 -13.26 -11.65
CA LEU A 144 5.03 -12.70 -12.96
C LEU A 144 3.76 -13.29 -13.58
N GLU A 145 3.56 -14.61 -13.52
CA GLU A 145 2.37 -15.25 -14.11
C GLU A 145 1.06 -14.74 -13.50
N GLU A 146 0.97 -14.67 -12.17
CA GLU A 146 -0.23 -14.19 -11.50
C GLU A 146 -0.40 -12.67 -11.66
N VAL A 147 0.70 -11.92 -11.75
CA VAL A 147 0.67 -10.48 -12.08
C VAL A 147 0.12 -10.26 -13.49
N LEU A 148 0.55 -11.03 -14.49
CA LEU A 148 0.06 -10.92 -15.86
C LEU A 148 -1.43 -11.28 -15.96
N LYS A 149 -1.85 -12.38 -15.34
CA LYS A 149 -3.28 -12.74 -15.22
C LYS A 149 -4.08 -11.62 -14.55
N ALA A 150 -3.58 -11.03 -13.48
CA ALA A 150 -4.24 -9.91 -12.82
C ALA A 150 -4.35 -8.68 -13.73
N ILE A 151 -3.30 -8.38 -14.51
CA ILE A 151 -3.33 -7.31 -15.52
C ILE A 151 -4.42 -7.58 -16.56
N ASP A 152 -4.55 -8.83 -17.04
CA ASP A 152 -5.58 -9.22 -18.01
C ASP A 152 -7.00 -9.09 -17.45
N VAL A 153 -7.23 -9.41 -16.17
CA VAL A 153 -8.51 -9.18 -15.53
C VAL A 153 -8.79 -7.68 -15.33
N LEU A 154 -7.80 -6.90 -14.92
CA LEU A 154 -7.96 -5.45 -14.71
C LEU A 154 -8.30 -4.72 -16.02
N ARG A 155 -7.72 -5.14 -17.14
CA ARG A 155 -7.96 -4.53 -18.47
C ARG A 155 -9.23 -5.03 -19.15
N GLU A 156 -9.85 -6.10 -18.66
CA GLU A 156 -11.04 -6.74 -19.25
C GLU A 156 -12.08 -5.67 -19.64
N PRO A 157 -12.33 -5.45 -20.96
CA PRO A 157 -13.20 -4.38 -21.43
C PRO A 157 -14.63 -4.45 -20.91
N ALA A 158 -15.15 -5.66 -20.67
CA ALA A 158 -16.47 -5.85 -20.07
C ALA A 158 -16.45 -5.64 -18.55
N GLY A 159 -15.31 -5.88 -17.90
CA GLY A 159 -15.08 -5.76 -16.47
C GLY A 159 -14.54 -4.39 -16.06
N PHE A 160 -13.40 -4.37 -15.36
CA PHE A 160 -12.83 -3.13 -14.80
C PHE A 160 -12.31 -2.16 -15.85
N ALA A 161 -11.95 -2.63 -17.04
CA ALA A 161 -11.51 -1.83 -18.18
C ALA A 161 -10.44 -0.77 -17.83
N VAL A 162 -9.47 -1.14 -16.98
CA VAL A 162 -8.32 -0.30 -16.65
C VAL A 162 -7.36 -0.28 -17.86
N PRO A 163 -7.09 0.89 -18.47
CA PRO A 163 -6.15 0.95 -19.60
C PRO A 163 -4.75 0.54 -19.14
N GLU A 164 -4.05 -0.30 -19.92
CA GLU A 164 -2.70 -0.78 -19.57
C GLU A 164 -1.69 0.35 -19.30
N ARG A 165 -1.81 1.48 -20.01
CA ARG A 165 -0.99 2.70 -19.77
C ARG A 165 -1.17 3.32 -18.38
N HIS A 166 -2.18 2.91 -17.61
CA HIS A 166 -2.39 3.34 -16.23
C HIS A 166 -2.01 2.23 -15.22
N ILE A 167 -1.43 1.14 -15.70
CA ILE A 167 -0.92 0.06 -14.89
C ILE A 167 0.61 0.17 -14.86
N THR A 168 1.18 0.26 -13.66
CA THR A 168 2.63 0.34 -13.45
C THR A 168 3.12 -0.81 -12.58
N VAL A 169 4.05 -1.61 -13.10
CA VAL A 169 4.73 -2.69 -12.40
C VAL A 169 6.08 -2.18 -11.87
N SER A 170 6.22 -2.05 -10.55
CA SER A 170 7.52 -1.70 -9.96
C SER A 170 8.39 -2.95 -9.75
N THR A 171 9.71 -2.83 -9.90
CA THR A 171 10.64 -3.95 -9.70
C THR A 171 11.98 -3.51 -9.14
N VAL A 172 12.65 -4.39 -8.38
CA VAL A 172 14.05 -4.24 -7.97
C VAL A 172 15.07 -4.41 -9.12
N GLY A 173 14.60 -4.64 -10.35
CA GLY A 173 15.44 -4.68 -11.55
C GLY A 173 15.87 -6.09 -11.96
N ILE A 174 14.93 -7.03 -12.03
CA ILE A 174 15.18 -8.39 -12.53
C ILE A 174 15.14 -8.37 -14.07
N VAL A 175 16.25 -7.97 -14.69
CA VAL A 175 16.32 -7.66 -16.13
C VAL A 175 15.71 -8.74 -17.04
N PRO A 176 16.02 -10.05 -16.89
CA PRO A 176 15.41 -11.07 -17.76
C PRO A 176 13.88 -11.09 -17.68
N LYS A 177 13.32 -10.96 -16.48
CA LYS A 177 11.86 -10.92 -16.27
C LYS A 177 11.22 -9.61 -16.69
N MET A 178 11.97 -8.50 -16.71
CA MET A 178 11.49 -7.25 -17.30
C MET A 178 11.31 -7.41 -18.82
N THR A 179 12.27 -8.04 -19.49
CA THR A 179 12.14 -8.36 -20.93
C THR A 179 10.93 -9.23 -21.19
N GLU A 180 10.72 -10.25 -20.35
CA GLU A 180 9.53 -11.11 -20.44
C GLU A 180 8.22 -10.35 -20.23
N LEU A 181 8.16 -9.47 -19.22
CA LEU A 181 7.00 -8.60 -18.97
C LEU A 181 6.68 -7.76 -20.22
N TYR A 182 7.69 -7.09 -20.80
CA TYR A 182 7.50 -6.23 -21.98
C TYR A 182 7.10 -7.01 -23.23
N ALA A 183 7.44 -8.29 -23.32
CA ALA A 183 6.99 -9.15 -24.41
C ALA A 183 5.49 -9.51 -24.30
N ARG A 184 4.92 -9.48 -23.08
CA ARG A 184 3.58 -10.01 -22.79
C ARG A 184 2.54 -8.93 -22.46
N THR A 185 2.96 -7.71 -22.08
CA THR A 185 2.06 -6.60 -21.76
C THR A 185 2.66 -5.24 -22.13
N LYS A 186 1.79 -4.24 -22.33
CA LYS A 186 2.14 -2.83 -22.52
C LYS A 186 2.11 -2.02 -21.22
N ALA A 187 1.90 -2.68 -20.06
CA ALA A 187 2.01 -2.04 -18.76
C ALA A 187 3.41 -1.42 -18.56
N HIS A 188 3.47 -0.29 -17.87
CA HIS A 188 4.73 0.38 -17.61
C HIS A 188 5.55 -0.41 -16.58
N ALA A 189 6.81 -0.70 -16.84
CA ALA A 189 7.71 -1.23 -15.82
C ALA A 189 8.64 -0.13 -15.30
N VAL A 190 8.76 -0.01 -13.98
CA VAL A 190 9.57 1.01 -13.32
C VAL A 190 10.54 0.35 -12.34
N ALA A 191 11.84 0.52 -12.59
CA ALA A 191 12.88 0.15 -11.64
C ALA A 191 13.31 1.39 -10.83
N GLY A 192 13.06 1.38 -9.51
CA GLY A 192 13.41 2.50 -8.64
C GLY A 192 14.93 2.61 -8.42
N ARG A 193 15.48 3.84 -8.48
CA ARG A 193 16.91 4.08 -8.20
C ARG A 193 17.33 3.65 -6.78
N ALA A 194 16.48 3.87 -5.78
CA ALA A 194 16.70 3.39 -4.41
C ALA A 194 16.66 1.85 -4.31
N GLN A 195 15.82 1.20 -5.12
CA GLN A 195 15.69 -0.26 -5.20
C GLN A 195 16.93 -0.88 -5.88
N MET A 196 17.50 -0.23 -6.89
CA MET A 196 18.76 -0.64 -7.53
C MET A 196 19.99 -0.37 -6.66
N ALA A 197 20.02 0.73 -5.90
CA ALA A 197 21.17 1.14 -5.08
C ALA A 197 21.50 0.15 -3.93
N ALA A 198 20.53 -0.68 -3.51
CA ALA A 198 20.75 -1.71 -2.50
C ALA A 198 21.61 -2.88 -2.99
N ARG A 199 21.97 -2.96 -4.28
CA ARG A 199 22.59 -4.15 -4.88
C ARG A 199 24.05 -4.07 -5.32
N THR A 200 24.75 -2.93 -5.28
CA THR A 200 26.23 -2.85 -5.32
C THR A 200 26.73 -1.43 -5.60
N THR A 201 27.74 -1.00 -4.86
CA THR A 201 28.56 0.20 -5.12
C THR A 201 29.40 0.10 -6.41
N ALA A 202 29.48 -1.06 -7.07
CA ALA A 202 30.39 -1.34 -8.18
C ALA A 202 29.77 -1.33 -9.59
N ARG A 203 28.44 -1.21 -9.75
CA ARG A 203 27.77 -1.30 -11.07
C ARG A 203 27.15 0.02 -11.54
N ARG A 204 27.72 1.14 -11.09
CA ARG A 204 27.18 2.49 -11.30
C ARG A 204 27.36 3.00 -12.74
N ASP A 205 28.34 2.48 -13.48
CA ASP A 205 28.72 3.03 -14.79
C ASP A 205 28.00 2.43 -16.00
N ARG A 206 27.39 1.24 -15.87
CA ARG A 206 26.77 0.55 -17.04
C ARG A 206 25.28 0.85 -17.25
N LEU A 207 24.62 1.54 -16.34
CA LEU A 207 23.15 1.77 -16.39
C LEU A 207 22.76 3.15 -16.93
N ARG A 208 23.73 3.96 -17.37
CA ARG A 208 23.47 5.34 -17.82
C ARG A 208 22.77 5.43 -19.18
N THR A 209 22.67 4.32 -19.93
CA THR A 209 22.22 4.30 -21.33
C THR A 209 20.79 3.77 -21.53
N ALA A 210 20.13 3.20 -20.50
CA ALA A 210 18.84 2.54 -20.68
C ALA A 210 17.68 3.30 -20.00
N HIS A 211 17.03 4.14 -20.80
CA HIS A 211 15.65 4.61 -20.71
C HIS A 211 15.26 5.63 -19.62
N ARG A 212 14.54 6.65 -20.08
CA ARG A 212 13.83 7.68 -19.29
C ARG A 212 12.75 7.00 -18.43
N ILE A 213 13.10 6.63 -17.21
CA ILE A 213 12.17 6.16 -16.19
C ILE A 213 11.48 7.37 -15.56
N ALA A 214 10.16 7.48 -15.71
CA ALA A 214 9.35 8.43 -14.97
C ALA A 214 9.39 8.07 -13.48
N ALA A 215 9.93 8.96 -12.65
CA ALA A 215 9.90 8.81 -11.20
C ALA A 215 8.48 9.09 -10.71
N VAL A 216 7.78 8.06 -10.21
CA VAL A 216 6.55 8.24 -9.44
C VAL A 216 6.94 8.26 -7.97
N ASP A 217 6.80 9.42 -7.33
CA ASP A 217 7.14 9.65 -5.93
C ASP A 217 6.04 9.04 -5.01
N VAL A 218 6.10 7.71 -4.81
CA VAL A 218 5.29 6.96 -3.82
C VAL A 218 6.14 6.62 -2.57
N ASP A 219 7.41 7.02 -2.55
CA ASP A 219 8.43 6.41 -1.71
C ASP A 219 8.40 6.87 -0.23
N ARG A 220 7.94 8.09 0.07
CA ARG A 220 8.10 8.66 1.43
C ARG A 220 6.89 8.60 2.37
N ARG A 221 5.66 8.40 1.87
CA ARG A 221 4.44 8.47 2.69
C ARG A 221 4.00 7.11 3.23
N SER A 222 4.01 6.06 2.39
CA SER A 222 3.61 4.71 2.80
C SER A 222 4.55 4.09 3.85
N GLN A 223 5.86 4.36 3.76
CA GLN A 223 6.90 3.77 4.61
C GLN A 223 6.90 4.27 6.08
N ARG A 224 6.34 5.46 6.38
CA ARG A 224 6.39 6.03 7.74
C ARG A 224 5.52 5.27 8.76
N PHE A 225 4.52 4.51 8.32
CA PHE A 225 3.55 3.86 9.21
C PHE A 225 3.98 2.46 9.68
N ALA A 226 4.81 1.75 8.90
CA ALA A 226 5.44 0.50 9.34
C ALA A 226 6.14 0.67 10.71
N ASN A 227 6.72 1.86 10.94
CA ASN A 227 7.37 2.22 12.20
C ASN A 227 6.42 2.50 13.37
N ARG A 228 5.14 2.88 13.14
CA ARG A 228 4.15 3.09 14.22
C ARG A 228 3.58 1.78 14.74
N ARG A 229 3.30 0.79 13.87
CA ARG A 229 2.83 -0.55 14.29
C ARG A 229 3.87 -1.33 15.08
N ARG A 230 5.17 -1.09 14.86
CA ARG A 230 6.24 -1.69 15.69
C ARG A 230 6.12 -1.31 17.17
N ARG A 231 5.68 -0.09 17.51
CA ARG A 231 5.50 0.32 18.91
C ARG A 231 4.28 -0.35 19.55
N ALA A 232 3.15 -0.40 18.85
CA ALA A 232 1.93 -1.03 19.35
C ALA A 232 2.04 -2.57 19.45
N GLY A 233 2.59 -3.22 18.42
CA GLY A 233 2.77 -4.67 18.39
C GLY A 233 3.88 -5.19 19.30
N ALA A 234 4.94 -4.42 19.55
CA ALA A 234 5.97 -4.79 20.52
C ALA A 234 5.50 -4.64 21.98
N LEU A 235 4.64 -3.64 22.27
CA LEU A 235 4.00 -3.48 23.59
C LEU A 235 3.05 -4.66 23.90
N LEU A 236 2.25 -5.09 22.93
CA LEU A 236 1.34 -6.24 23.08
C LEU A 236 2.08 -7.58 23.25
N ARG A 237 3.22 -7.75 22.57
CA ARG A 237 4.08 -8.95 22.75
C ARG A 237 4.85 -8.94 24.08
N ARG A 238 5.21 -7.76 24.61
CA ARG A 238 5.79 -7.64 25.97
C ARG A 238 4.75 -7.91 27.06
N ALA A 239 3.51 -7.43 26.90
CA ALA A 239 2.42 -7.70 27.83
C ALA A 239 2.05 -9.19 27.91
N ARG A 240 2.09 -9.92 26.78
CA ARG A 240 1.87 -11.38 26.77
C ARG A 240 3.03 -12.20 27.33
N ARG A 241 4.27 -11.71 27.24
CA ARG A 241 5.45 -12.38 27.84
C ARG A 241 5.63 -12.09 29.34
N ALA A 242 4.96 -11.07 29.87
CA ALA A 242 5.00 -10.74 31.30
C ALA A 242 3.90 -11.44 32.12
N GLY A 243 3.03 -12.22 31.47
CA GLY A 243 1.91 -12.93 32.11
C GLY A 243 2.13 -14.43 32.36
N GLU A 244 3.32 -14.96 32.05
CA GLU A 244 3.68 -16.36 32.33
C GLU A 244 5.04 -16.39 33.04
N SER A 245 5.06 -17.08 34.19
CA SER A 245 6.17 -17.35 35.13
C SER A 245 6.51 -16.27 36.18
N ASP A 246 5.75 -16.33 37.29
CA ASP A 246 6.27 -16.11 38.64
C ASP A 246 7.10 -17.33 39.06
N SER A 247 8.40 -17.15 39.35
CA SER A 247 9.09 -17.73 40.53
C SER A 247 10.62 -17.53 40.46
N PHE A 248 11.11 -16.74 41.42
CA PHE A 248 12.33 -16.97 42.22
C PHE A 248 13.74 -16.57 41.71
N GLU A 249 14.41 -15.85 42.64
CA GLU A 249 15.84 -15.57 42.89
C GLU A 249 16.71 -14.57 42.09
N SER A 250 16.81 -13.39 42.72
CA SER A 250 18.01 -12.57 43.03
C SER A 250 19.27 -12.65 42.17
N ARG A 251 19.67 -11.49 41.61
CA ARG A 251 20.99 -10.87 41.89
C ARG A 251 21.07 -9.42 41.39
N THR A 252 21.32 -8.54 42.37
CA THR A 252 22.04 -7.25 42.37
C THR A 252 22.59 -6.69 41.04
N GLY A 253 22.33 -5.41 40.78
CA GLY A 253 23.18 -4.61 39.89
C GLY A 253 22.55 -3.29 39.44
N SER A 254 23.00 -2.19 40.03
CA SER A 254 22.56 -0.80 39.90
C SER A 254 22.52 -0.20 38.48
N GLY A 255 21.65 0.80 38.27
CA GLY A 255 22.04 2.00 37.52
C GLY A 255 21.04 2.60 36.54
N ALA A 256 20.35 3.65 36.99
CA ALA A 256 19.83 4.79 36.21
C ALA A 256 18.71 4.57 35.17
N ALA A 257 17.47 4.77 35.61
CA ALA A 257 16.36 5.22 34.77
C ALA A 257 15.79 6.54 35.31
N ARG A 258 15.93 7.63 34.55
CA ARG A 258 15.03 8.79 34.63
C ARG A 258 14.50 9.12 33.24
N ALA A 259 13.18 9.29 33.21
CA ALA A 259 12.31 9.31 32.06
C ALA A 259 12.25 10.67 31.35
N ALA A 260 11.83 10.65 30.09
CA ALA A 260 11.10 11.75 29.46
C ALA A 260 9.91 11.19 28.68
N ALA A 261 8.79 11.05 29.37
CA ALA A 261 7.47 10.84 28.79
C ALA A 261 6.83 12.20 28.48
N ARG A 262 6.28 12.37 27.27
CA ARG A 262 5.29 13.42 26.96
C ARG A 262 3.98 12.76 26.50
N SER A 263 3.05 12.72 27.47
CA SER A 263 1.59 12.93 27.38
C SER A 263 0.82 12.48 26.13
N LEU A 264 0.07 11.38 26.28
CA LEU A 264 -1.22 11.13 25.62
C LEU A 264 -2.35 11.78 26.45
N PRO A 265 -3.48 12.21 25.86
CA PRO A 265 -4.61 12.78 26.60
C PRO A 265 -5.34 11.72 27.44
N ARG A 266 -5.70 12.07 28.69
CA ARG A 266 -6.50 11.24 29.61
C ARG A 266 -8.00 11.46 29.40
N VAL A 267 -8.74 10.35 29.49
CA VAL A 267 -10.21 10.22 29.53
C VAL A 267 -10.69 10.59 30.95
N PRO A 268 -11.89 11.19 31.16
CA PRO A 268 -12.26 11.76 32.45
C PRO A 268 -12.67 10.70 33.48
N GLU A 269 -12.28 10.93 34.74
CA GLU A 269 -12.75 10.17 35.90
C GLU A 269 -13.37 11.14 36.93
N VAL A 270 -14.42 10.68 37.58
CA VAL A 270 -15.38 11.46 38.37
C VAL A 270 -14.92 11.65 39.83
N ALA A 271 -15.12 12.88 40.34
CA ALA A 271 -15.28 13.34 41.73
C ALA A 271 -14.17 13.11 42.78
N GLY A 272 -13.64 14.23 43.30
CA GLY A 272 -12.90 14.30 44.57
C GLY A 272 -12.32 15.70 44.82
N ARG A 273 -12.59 16.28 45.99
CA ARG A 273 -12.51 17.72 46.33
C ARG A 273 -11.09 18.34 46.48
N ARG A 274 -11.05 19.63 46.10
CA ARG A 274 -10.37 20.83 46.69
C ARG A 274 -8.83 20.88 46.84
N GLY A 275 -8.27 21.98 46.30
CA GLY A 275 -7.03 22.62 46.77
C GLY A 275 -6.45 23.62 45.76
N ARG A 276 -6.69 24.92 45.95
CA ARG A 276 -6.10 26.04 45.18
C ARG A 276 -4.63 26.27 45.57
N ALA A 277 -3.79 26.73 44.64
CA ALA A 277 -2.87 27.87 44.83
C ALA A 277 -2.12 28.21 43.52
N ASP A 278 -1.86 29.51 43.37
CA ASP A 278 -1.52 30.29 42.19
C ASP A 278 -0.01 30.33 41.81
N ALA A 279 0.26 31.14 40.78
CA ALA A 279 1.51 31.90 40.52
C ALA A 279 2.67 31.15 39.83
N LEU A 280 3.46 31.73 38.90
CA LEU A 280 3.55 33.10 38.36
C LEU A 280 4.25 33.09 36.98
N ALA A 281 4.02 34.16 36.23
CA ALA A 281 4.69 34.56 35.00
C ALA A 281 6.21 34.79 35.16
N HIS A 282 6.98 34.63 34.07
CA HIS A 282 7.79 35.74 33.55
C HIS A 282 8.35 35.52 32.13
N ALA A 283 8.48 36.66 31.45
CA ALA A 283 8.73 36.86 30.03
C ALA A 283 10.18 37.25 29.74
N ALA A 284 10.64 37.03 28.51
CA ALA A 284 11.60 37.91 27.83
C ALA A 284 11.57 37.70 26.30
N ARG A 285 11.30 38.78 25.56
CA ARG A 285 11.56 39.01 24.12
C ARG A 285 12.72 40.04 24.00
N PRO A 286 13.07 40.57 22.82
CA PRO A 286 13.71 39.94 21.65
C PRO A 286 14.94 40.77 21.17
N ALA A 287 15.67 40.30 20.15
CA ALA A 287 16.60 41.14 19.39
C ALA A 287 16.45 40.90 17.88
N SER A 288 16.73 41.95 17.12
CA SER A 288 16.15 42.28 15.82
C SER A 288 17.14 42.31 14.65
N ARG A 289 16.58 42.19 13.44
CA ARG A 289 16.95 42.83 12.15
C ARG A 289 18.21 42.39 11.39
N ARG A 290 17.97 41.86 10.18
CA ARG A 290 18.31 42.35 8.81
C ARG A 290 18.16 41.13 7.88
N GLY A 291 17.41 41.09 6.79
CA GLY A 291 16.90 42.09 5.87
C GLY A 291 17.44 41.75 4.47
N LEU A 292 16.65 41.12 3.60
CA LEU A 292 16.81 41.13 2.14
C LEU A 292 15.48 40.72 1.45
N ARG A 293 15.00 41.63 0.60
CA ARG A 293 13.77 41.66 -0.23
C ARG A 293 13.88 40.58 -1.34
N ALA A 294 12.86 39.81 -1.72
CA ALA A 294 11.55 40.11 -2.36
C ALA A 294 11.65 40.63 -3.82
N ALA A 295 11.25 39.77 -4.77
CA ALA A 295 10.70 40.07 -6.09
C ALA A 295 10.03 38.76 -6.59
N GLY A 296 8.83 38.69 -7.17
CA GLY A 296 7.80 39.65 -7.54
C GLY A 296 6.82 38.85 -8.42
N ARG A 297 5.54 38.80 -8.05
CA ARG A 297 4.45 38.29 -8.89
C ARG A 297 3.99 39.42 -9.82
N THR A 298 3.63 39.11 -11.05
CA THR A 298 2.75 39.96 -11.86
C THR A 298 1.64 39.11 -12.43
N GLU A 299 0.42 39.57 -12.16
CA GLU A 299 -0.86 39.06 -12.63
C GLU A 299 -1.13 39.50 -14.08
N ALA A 300 -2.10 38.84 -14.68
CA ALA A 300 -2.67 39.10 -16.01
C ALA A 300 -3.42 40.44 -16.10
N PRO A 301 -3.79 40.87 -17.32
CA PRO A 301 -4.99 41.66 -17.53
C PRO A 301 -6.05 40.88 -18.33
N ALA A 302 -7.30 41.19 -18.02
CA ALA A 302 -8.49 40.85 -18.76
C ALA A 302 -8.95 42.07 -19.59
N GLU A 303 -9.66 41.75 -20.68
CA GLU A 303 -10.61 42.58 -21.46
C GLU A 303 -10.08 43.70 -22.39
N GLY A 304 -10.64 43.66 -23.61
CA GLY A 304 -10.35 44.48 -24.77
C GLY A 304 -10.61 43.68 -26.05
#